data_AF-A0A4T1Z8E2-F1
#
_entry.id   AF-A0A4T1Z8E2-F1
#
_cell.length_a   1.000
_cell.length_b   1.000
_cell.length_c   1.000
_cell.angle_alpha   90.00
_cell.angle_beta   90.00
_cell.angle_gamma   90.00
#
_symmetry.space_group_name_H-M   'P 1'
#
loop_
_entity.id
_entity.type
_entity.pdbx_description
1 polymer ?
#
loop_
_entity_poly.entity_id
_entity_poly.type
_entity_poly.pdbx_seq_one_letter_code
_entity_poly.pdbx_strand_id
1 'polypeptide(L)'
;MFHDQKIVIYKGIIQYLLDSTSYSLQRIANLSNSSVAHLQLIHHYNRLPRESNIELNLLKLFITFIDMELKGESKARLLLK
;
A
#
# COMPACT_ATOMS: atom_id res chain seq x y z
N MET A 1 -0.75 -5.90 -21.44
CA MET A 1 0.02 -4.63 -21.44
C MET A 1 -0.42 -3.67 -20.33
N PHE A 2 -1.64 -3.11 -20.34
CA PHE A 2 -2.09 -2.20 -19.26
C PHE A 2 -2.26 -2.88 -17.90
N HIS A 3 -2.76 -4.13 -17.86
CA HIS A 3 -2.92 -4.89 -16.62
C HIS A 3 -1.57 -5.20 -15.94
N ASP A 4 -0.55 -5.55 -16.73
CA ASP A 4 0.78 -5.87 -16.22
C ASP A 4 1.45 -4.63 -15.62
N GLN A 5 1.30 -3.47 -16.28
CA GLN A 5 1.79 -2.18 -15.76
C GLN A 5 1.08 -1.80 -14.46
N LYS A 6 -0.24 -1.98 -14.38
CA LYS A 6 -1.01 -1.73 -13.14
C LYS A 6 -0.50 -2.58 -11.98
N ILE A 7 -0.28 -3.88 -12.21
CA ILE A 7 0.24 -4.79 -11.17
C ILE A 7 1.59 -4.30 -10.64
N VAL A 8 2.49 -3.89 -11.54
CA VAL A 8 3.81 -3.35 -11.16
C VAL A 8 3.66 -2.10 -10.29
N ILE A 9 2.75 -1.19 -10.63
CA ILE A 9 2.49 0.03 -9.84
C ILE A 9 2.00 -0.32 -8.44
N TYR A 10 0.95 -1.15 -8.32
CA TYR A 10 0.39 -1.49 -7.01
C TYR A 10 1.37 -2.30 -6.15
N LYS A 11 2.15 -3.19 -6.77
CA LYS A 11 3.22 -3.89 -6.07
C LYS A 11 4.29 -2.91 -5.56
N GLY A 12 4.68 -1.94 -6.38
CA GLY A 12 5.62 -0.88 -5.98
C GLY A 12 5.10 -0.05 -4.81
N ILE A 13 3.81 0.31 -4.81
CA ILE A 13 3.17 1.01 -3.69
C ILE A 13 3.22 0.18 -2.40
N ILE A 14 2.84 -1.11 -2.47
CA ILE A 14 2.88 -1.99 -1.31
C ILE A 14 4.30 -2.10 -0.77
N GLN A 15 5.29 -2.32 -1.65
CA GLN A 15 6.70 -2.43 -1.27
C GLN A 15 7.20 -1.13 -0.61
N TYR A 16 6.91 0.02 -1.21
CA TYR A 16 7.27 1.32 -0.64
C TYR A 16 6.70 1.50 0.77
N LEU A 17 5.42 1.16 0.97
CA LEU A 17 4.78 1.28 2.28
C LEU A 17 5.40 0.32 3.30
N LEU A 18 5.75 -0.91 2.91
CA LEU A 18 6.47 -1.85 3.80
C LEU A 18 7.81 -1.25 4.25
N ASP A 19 8.60 -0.76 3.30
CA ASP A 19 9.96 -0.29 3.52
C ASP A 19 10.00 1.03 4.31
N SER A 20 9.07 1.94 4.04
CA SER A 20 9.03 3.28 4.65
C SER A 20 8.39 3.32 6.04
N THR A 21 7.56 2.35 6.39
CA THR A 21 6.77 2.40 7.65
C THR A 21 7.11 1.31 8.66
N SER A 22 7.85 0.28 8.25
CA SER A 22 7.98 -0.97 9.02
C SER A 22 6.63 -1.64 9.35
N TYR A 23 5.56 -1.30 8.62
CA TYR A 23 4.28 -1.97 8.78
C TYR A 23 4.33 -3.37 8.18
N SER A 24 3.62 -4.30 8.80
CA SER A 24 3.36 -5.58 8.18
C SER A 24 2.36 -5.43 7.04
N LEU A 25 2.36 -6.38 6.10
CA LEU A 25 1.37 -6.42 5.02
C LEU A 25 -0.08 -6.44 5.56
N GLN A 26 -0.29 -7.10 6.71
CA GLN A 26 -1.58 -7.10 7.42
C GLN A 26 -1.94 -5.70 7.93
N ARG A 27 -0.98 -4.95 8.48
CA ARG A 27 -1.22 -3.58 8.95
C ARG A 27 -1.58 -2.66 7.78
N ILE A 28 -0.90 -2.79 6.65
CA ILE A 28 -1.23 -2.03 5.42
C ILE A 28 -2.65 -2.38 4.96
N ALA A 29 -3.01 -3.67 4.91
CA ALA A 29 -4.35 -4.12 4.52
C ALA A 29 -5.44 -3.51 5.41
N ASN A 30 -5.21 -3.48 6.73
CA ASN A 30 -6.14 -2.85 7.68
C ASN A 30 -6.27 -1.35 7.43
N LEU A 31 -5.15 -0.64 7.19
CA LEU A 31 -5.15 0.80 6.94
C LEU A 31 -5.77 1.17 5.59
N SER A 32 -5.65 0.32 4.58
CA SER A 32 -6.29 0.50 3.29
C SER A 32 -7.72 -0.06 3.26
N ASN A 33 -8.30 -0.52 4.37
CA ASN A 33 -9.61 -1.17 4.38
C ASN A 33 -9.74 -2.25 3.28
N SER A 34 -8.73 -3.11 3.18
CA SER A 34 -8.59 -4.14 2.15
C SER A 34 -8.29 -5.49 2.79
N SER A 35 -8.63 -6.58 2.11
CA SER A 35 -8.23 -7.91 2.56
C SER A 35 -6.73 -8.10 2.43
N VAL A 36 -6.09 -8.67 3.46
CA VAL A 36 -4.67 -9.05 3.40
C VAL A 36 -4.41 -10.06 2.28
N ALA A 37 -5.38 -10.94 1.97
CA ALA A 37 -5.28 -11.89 0.87
C ALA A 37 -5.19 -11.19 -0.49
N HIS A 38 -5.89 -10.07 -0.66
CA HIS A 38 -5.83 -9.28 -1.87
C HIS A 38 -4.48 -8.57 -2.02
N LEU A 39 -3.90 -8.05 -0.94
CA LEU A 39 -2.55 -7.50 -0.98
C LEU A 39 -1.51 -8.59 -1.26
N GLN A 40 -1.68 -9.80 -0.73
CA GLN A 40 -0.83 -10.95 -1.03
C GLN A 40 -0.89 -11.34 -2.52
N LEU A 41 -2.09 -11.34 -3.12
CA LEU A 41 -2.24 -11.58 -4.57
C LEU A 41 -1.41 -10.62 -5.41
N ILE A 42 -1.43 -9.33 -5.08
CA ILE A 42 -0.67 -8.31 -5.79
C ILE A 42 0.84 -8.48 -5.51
N HIS A 43 1.21 -8.55 -4.24
CA HIS A 43 2.60 -8.47 -3.80
C HIS A 43 3.41 -9.74 -4.10
N HIS A 44 2.84 -10.92 -3.83
CA HIS A 44 3.54 -12.20 -3.98
C HIS A 44 3.25 -12.89 -5.30
N TYR A 45 2.03 -12.75 -5.83
CA TYR A 45 1.59 -13.52 -6.98
C TYR A 45 1.47 -12.70 -8.27
N ASN A 46 1.76 -11.38 -8.22
CA ASN A 46 1.61 -10.46 -9.35
C ASN A 46 0.22 -10.57 -10.00
N ARG A 47 -0.84 -10.67 -9.18
CA ARG A 47 -2.23 -10.81 -9.61
C ARG A 47 -3.09 -9.72 -9.01
N LEU A 48 -3.92 -9.11 -9.84
CA LEU A 48 -4.98 -8.22 -9.36
C LEU A 48 -6.18 -9.03 -8.87
N PRO A 49 -6.76 -8.68 -7.71
CA PRO A 49 -8.09 -9.15 -7.34
C PRO A 49 -9.12 -8.72 -8.38
N ARG A 50 -10.19 -9.48 -8.55
CA ARG A 50 -11.30 -9.09 -9.42
C ARG A 50 -12.08 -7.88 -8.90
N GLU A 51 -11.94 -7.59 -7.62
CA GLU A 51 -12.57 -6.46 -6.95
C GLU A 51 -11.79 -5.17 -7.21
N SER A 52 -12.43 -4.20 -7.86
CA SER A 52 -11.81 -2.90 -8.22
C SER A 52 -11.54 -1.98 -7.01
N ASN A 53 -12.23 -2.19 -5.89
CA ASN A 53 -12.13 -1.30 -4.73
C ASN A 53 -10.75 -1.30 -4.09
N ILE A 54 -9.97 -2.38 -4.23
CA ILE A 54 -8.61 -2.44 -3.68
C ILE A 54 -7.69 -1.41 -4.31
N GLU A 55 -7.80 -1.18 -5.63
CA GLU A 55 -6.95 -0.24 -6.36
C GLU A 55 -7.11 1.16 -5.78
N LEU A 56 -8.37 1.60 -5.60
CA LEU A 56 -8.72 2.90 -5.03
C LEU A 56 -8.28 3.02 -3.56
N ASN A 57 -8.52 1.97 -2.78
CA ASN A 57 -8.19 1.94 -1.37
C ASN A 57 -6.69 2.01 -1.11
N LEU A 58 -5.90 1.27 -1.89
CA LEU A 58 -4.45 1.28 -1.81
C LEU A 58 -3.88 2.64 -2.25
N LEU A 59 -4.42 3.23 -3.32
CA LEU A 59 -4.03 4.57 -3.78
C LEU A 59 -4.33 5.65 -2.74
N LYS A 60 -5.50 5.61 -2.10
CA LYS A 60 -5.85 6.55 -1.02
C LYS A 60 -4.88 6.46 0.15
N LEU A 61 -4.53 5.25 0.57
CA LEU A 61 -3.55 5.05 1.63
C LEU A 61 -2.18 5.62 1.23
N PHE A 62 -1.72 5.33 0.01
CA PHE A 62 -0.45 5.83 -0.50
C PHE A 62 -0.39 7.35 -0.53
N ILE A 63 -1.40 8.02 -1.11
CA ILE A 63 -1.47 9.49 -1.16
C ILE A 63 -1.49 10.08 0.25
N THR A 64 -2.30 9.51 1.16
CA THR A 64 -2.35 9.96 2.56
C THR A 64 -0.98 9.87 3.22
N PHE A 65 -0.26 8.77 2.99
CA PHE A 65 1.07 8.58 3.53
C PHE A 65 2.07 9.61 2.98
N ILE A 66 2.10 9.81 1.65
CA ILE A 66 2.96 10.82 1.02
C ILE A 66 2.64 12.23 1.54
N ASP A 67 1.36 12.59 1.70
CA ASP A 67 0.97 13.88 2.27
C ASP A 67 1.50 14.05 3.69
N MET A 68 1.48 13.00 4.51
CA MET A 68 2.04 13.01 5.86
C MET A 68 3.57 13.14 5.85
N GLU A 69 4.26 12.52 4.88
CA GLU A 69 5.71 12.66 4.73
C GLU A 69 6.09 14.08 4.33
N LEU A 70 5.38 14.67 3.37
CA LEU A 70 5.60 16.04 2.91
C LEU A 70 5.36 17.07 4.02
N LYS A 71 4.39 16.82 4.91
CA LYS A 71 4.11 17.65 6.09
C LYS A 71 5.08 17.40 7.26
N GLY A 72 5.98 16.41 7.15
CA GLY A 72 6.91 16.02 8.22
C GLY A 72 6.26 15.27 9.39
N GLU A 73 4.98 14.92 9.28
CA GLU A 73 4.20 14.22 10.31
C GLU A 73 4.55 12.72 10.41
N SER A 74 5.12 12.14 9.34
CA SER A 74 5.54 10.73 9.33
C SER A 74 6.74 10.48 10.26
N LYS A 75 7.76 11.34 10.20
CA LYS A 75 8.98 11.27 11.04
C LYS A 75 8.68 11.49 12.51
N ALA A 76 7.73 12.37 12.84
CA ALA A 76 7.30 12.61 14.21
C ALA A 76 6.74 11.33 14.89
N ARG A 77 6.06 10.44 14.14
CA ARG A 77 5.53 9.17 14.68
C ARG A 77 6.60 8.09 14.86
N LEU A 78 7.67 8.12 14.07
CA LEU A 78 8.80 7.19 14.21
C LEU A 78 9.67 7.51 15.44
N LEU A 79 9.74 8.78 15.83
CA LEU A 79 10.51 9.24 17.00
C LEU A 79 9.80 9.02 18.35
N LEU A 80 8.54 8.56 18.33
CA LEU A 80 7.72 8.32 19.54
C LEU A 80 7.60 6.83 19.91
N LYS A 81 8.40 5.96 19.31
CA LYS A 81 8.55 4.54 19.71
C LYS A 81 9.81 4.36 20.53
#